data_AF-A0A933ADN1-F1
#
_entry.id   AF-A0A933ADN1-F1
#
_cell.length_a   1.000
_cell.length_b   1.000
_cell.length_c   1.000
_cell.angle_alpha   90.00
_cell.angle_beta   90.00
_cell.angle_gamma   90.00
#
_symmetry.space_group_name_H-M   'P 1'
#
loop_
_entity.id
_entity.type
_entity.pdbx_description
1 polymer ?
#
loop_
_entity_poly.entity_id
_entity_poly.type
_entity_poly.pdbx_seq_one_letter_code
_entity_poly.pdbx_strand_id
1 'polypeptide(L)'
;MITRKDVRVPSDFAGVLETNAQTLAAFEDMRPSCQRRYVTWIEGAKKLETRERRVSRATQMALDWKRRHETGPQKAQVVDLKQSLSS
;
A
#
# COMPACT_ATOMS: atom_id res chain seq x y z
N MET A 1 9.73 -0.03 6.45
CA MET A 1 8.82 -0.36 7.58
C MET A 1 8.59 -1.87 7.67
N ILE A 2 8.09 -2.40 8.79
CA ILE A 2 7.63 -3.80 8.91
C ILE A 2 6.12 -3.76 9.20
N THR A 3 5.31 -4.53 8.45
CA THR A 3 3.86 -4.59 8.64
C THR A 3 3.49 -5.48 9.83
N ARG A 4 2.22 -5.41 10.30
CA ARG A 4 1.68 -6.32 11.33
C ARG A 4 1.81 -7.81 11.00
N LYS A 5 2.11 -8.16 9.75
CA LYS A 5 2.22 -9.52 9.23
C LYS A 5 3.68 -9.90 8.95
N ASP A 6 4.63 -9.21 9.59
CA ASP A 6 6.08 -9.41 9.49
C ASP A 6 6.63 -9.30 8.04
N VAL A 7 6.03 -8.42 7.25
CA VAL A 7 6.52 -8.15 5.89
C VAL A 7 7.37 -6.90 5.89
N ARG A 8 8.63 -7.05 5.52
CA ARG A 8 9.57 -5.93 5.36
C ARG A 8 9.24 -5.18 4.08
N VAL A 9 8.83 -3.92 4.22
CA VAL A 9 8.50 -3.03 3.12
C VAL A 9 9.65 -2.04 2.90
N PRO A 10 10.17 -1.91 1.66
CA PRO A 10 11.26 -0.99 1.34
C PRO A 10 10.83 0.46 1.54
N SER A 11 11.78 1.33 1.90
CA SER A 11 11.49 2.74 2.22
C SER A 11 10.79 3.48 1.08
N ASP A 12 11.12 3.16 -0.18
CA ASP A 12 10.47 3.71 -1.37
C ASP A 12 8.95 3.48 -1.36
N PHE A 13 8.52 2.29 -0.90
CA PHE A 13 7.09 1.96 -0.81
C PHE A 13 6.48 2.43 0.52
N ALA A 14 7.25 2.38 1.61
CA ALA A 14 6.80 2.83 2.92
C ALA A 14 6.34 4.29 2.89
N GLY A 15 7.11 5.20 2.28
CA GLY A 15 6.73 6.61 2.21
C GLY A 15 5.38 6.84 1.51
N VAL A 16 5.07 6.03 0.48
CA VAL A 16 3.78 6.11 -0.23
C VAL A 16 2.63 5.57 0.63
N LEU A 17 2.87 4.51 1.38
CA LEU A 17 1.89 3.93 2.32
C LEU A 17 1.63 4.87 3.51
N GLU A 18 2.67 5.52 4.02
CA GLU A 18 2.56 6.51 5.10
C GLU A 18 1.79 7.75 4.65
N THR A 19 1.96 8.16 3.39
CA THR A 19 1.19 9.27 2.79
C THR A 19 -0.28 8.89 2.52
N ASN A 20 -0.56 7.61 2.23
CA ASN A 20 -1.88 7.13 1.85
C ASN A 20 -2.39 6.06 2.81
N ALA A 21 -3.03 6.50 3.91
CA ALA A 21 -3.60 5.61 4.92
C ALA A 21 -4.59 4.57 4.35
N GLN A 22 -5.35 4.92 3.30
CA GLN A 22 -6.26 3.97 2.63
C GLN A 22 -5.49 2.81 1.96
N THR A 23 -4.37 3.12 1.30
CA THR A 23 -3.50 2.11 0.69
C THR A 23 -2.80 1.28 1.76
N LEU A 24 -2.33 1.91 2.84
CA LEU A 24 -1.76 1.20 3.98
C LEU A 24 -2.76 0.19 4.55
N ALA A 25 -3.99 0.61 4.86
CA ALA A 25 -5.02 -0.28 5.38
C ALA A 25 -5.34 -1.43 4.41
N ALA A 26 -5.48 -1.14 3.10
CA ALA A 26 -5.68 -2.16 2.08
C ALA A 26 -4.50 -3.15 2.00
N PHE A 27 -3.27 -2.65 2.06
CA PHE A 27 -2.06 -3.46 2.02
C PHE A 27 -1.94 -4.32 3.28
N GLU A 28 -2.17 -3.74 4.47
CA GLU A 28 -2.16 -4.43 5.75
C GLU A 28 -3.27 -5.47 5.86
N ASP A 29 -4.40 -5.30 5.18
CA ASP A 29 -5.52 -6.26 5.13
C ASP A 29 -5.17 -7.50 4.28
N MET A 30 -4.37 -7.33 3.22
CA MET A 30 -3.94 -8.44 2.37
C MET A 30 -3.21 -9.56 3.13
N ARG A 31 -3.25 -10.77 2.56
CA ARG A 31 -2.47 -11.92 3.04
C ARG A 31 -0.97 -11.62 2.97
N PRO A 32 -0.15 -12.10 3.93
CA PRO A 32 1.30 -11.89 3.94
C PRO A 32 2.00 -12.35 2.65
N SER A 33 1.51 -13.42 2.03
CA SER A 33 2.03 -13.92 0.75
C SER A 33 1.83 -12.91 -0.39
N CYS A 34 0.72 -12.18 -0.40
CA CYS A 34 0.47 -11.14 -1.39
C CYS A 34 1.37 -9.92 -1.15
N GLN A 35 1.50 -9.49 0.12
CA GLN A 35 2.39 -8.40 0.51
C GLN A 35 3.84 -8.68 0.09
N ARG A 36 4.37 -9.88 0.40
CA ARG A 36 5.73 -10.29 -0.01
C ARG A 36 5.90 -10.27 -1.52
N ARG A 37 4.92 -10.76 -2.29
CA ARG A 37 4.99 -10.71 -3.76
C ARG A 37 5.13 -9.29 -4.30
N TYR A 38 4.38 -8.33 -3.74
CA TYR A 38 4.51 -6.92 -4.15
C TYR A 38 5.87 -6.35 -3.78
N VAL A 39 6.37 -6.63 -2.56
CA VAL A 39 7.70 -6.21 -2.12
C VAL A 39 8.79 -6.74 -3.07
N THR A 40 8.82 -8.05 -3.31
CA THR A 40 9.81 -8.65 -4.22
C THR A 40 9.72 -8.09 -5.64
N TRP A 41 8.50 -7.81 -6.11
CA TRP A 41 8.29 -7.19 -7.41
C TRP A 41 8.84 -5.75 -7.48
N ILE A 42 8.67 -4.96 -6.43
CA ILE A 42 9.21 -3.60 -6.34
C ILE A 42 10.75 -3.64 -6.19
N GLU A 43 11.27 -4.50 -5.33
CA GLU A 43 12.71 -4.65 -5.09
C GLU A 43 13.46 -5.12 -6.34
N GLY A 44 12.85 -5.99 -7.15
CA GLY A 44 13.41 -6.46 -8.41
C GLY A 44 13.56 -5.38 -9.50
N ALA A 45 13.13 -4.13 -9.28
CA ALA A 45 13.41 -3.02 -10.19
C ALA A 45 14.80 -2.44 -9.91
N LYS A 46 15.70 -2.52 -10.91
CA LYS A 46 17.07 -1.98 -10.82
C LYS A 46 17.15 -0.45 -11.00
N LYS A 47 16.18 0.14 -11.70
CA LYS A 47 16.12 1.58 -11.95
C LYS A 47 15.12 2.23 -11.00
N LEU A 48 15.48 3.36 -10.41
CA LEU A 48 14.63 4.11 -9.49
C LEU A 48 13.29 4.48 -10.13
N GLU A 49 13.31 5.03 -11.36
CA GLU A 49 12.09 5.39 -12.09
C GLU A 49 11.14 4.20 -12.30
N THR A 50 11.70 3.00 -12.53
CA THR A 50 10.90 1.77 -12.66
C THR A 50 10.34 1.33 -11.31
N ARG A 51 11.12 1.51 -10.24
CA ARG A 51 10.68 1.21 -8.87
C ARG A 51 9.53 2.11 -8.48
N GLU A 52 9.60 3.41 -8.73
CA GLU A 52 8.52 4.37 -8.46
C GLU A 52 7.24 4.03 -9.24
N ARG A 53 7.37 3.68 -10.53
CA ARG A 53 6.23 3.19 -11.33
C ARG A 53 5.60 1.92 -10.76
N ARG A 54 6.41 0.97 -10.27
CA ARG A 54 5.91 -0.25 -9.62
C ARG A 54 5.26 0.03 -8.29
N VAL A 55 5.80 0.95 -7.50
CA VAL A 55 5.21 1.42 -6.24
C VAL A 55 3.83 2.03 -6.51
N SER A 56 3.73 2.99 -7.44
CA SER A 56 2.45 3.60 -7.82
C SER A 56 1.44 2.56 -8.31
N ARG A 57 1.89 1.60 -9.12
CA ARG A 57 1.03 0.50 -9.58
C ARG A 57 0.61 -0.44 -8.45
N ALA A 58 1.49 -0.77 -7.51
CA ALA A 58 1.17 -1.59 -6.35
C ALA A 58 0.11 -0.90 -5.46
N THR A 59 0.22 0.41 -5.27
CA THR A 59 -0.80 1.24 -4.59
C THR A 59 -2.17 1.12 -5.26
N GLN A 60 -2.23 1.29 -6.58
CA GLN A 60 -3.48 1.15 -7.34
C GLN A 60 -4.08 -0.27 -7.23
N MET A 61 -3.24 -1.29 -7.37
CA MET A 61 -3.67 -2.69 -7.24
C MET A 61 -4.15 -3.02 -5.82
N ALA A 62 -3.57 -2.40 -4.80
CA ALA A 62 -4.00 -2.59 -3.42
C ALA A 62 -5.39 -2.00 -3.15
N LEU A 63 -5.63 -0.79 -3.65
CA LEU A 63 -6.94 -0.14 -3.55
C LEU A 63 -8.01 -0.91 -4.34
N ASP A 64 -7.68 -1.35 -5.56
CA ASP A 64 -8.57 -2.15 -6.38
C ASP A 64 -8.88 -3.53 -5.75
N TRP A 65 -7.88 -4.18 -5.15
CA TRP A 65 -8.07 -5.40 -4.38
C TRP A 65 -9.05 -5.18 -3.21
N LYS A 66 -8.88 -4.08 -2.45
CA LYS A 66 -9.76 -3.75 -1.33
C LYS A 66 -11.20 -3.52 -1.81
N ARG A 67 -11.38 -2.79 -2.91
CA ARG A 67 -12.69 -2.54 -3.54
C ARG A 67 -13.39 -3.85 -3.94
N ARG A 68 -12.66 -4.82 -4.49
CA ARG A 68 -13.21 -6.11 -4.95
C ARG A 68 -13.49 -7.11 -3.84
N HIS A 69 -12.79 -7.00 -2.71
CA HIS A 69 -12.87 -7.93 -1.58
C HIS A 69 -13.54 -7.33 -0.33
N GLU A 70 -14.37 -6.29 -0.47
CA GLU A 70 -15.10 -5.63 0.62
C GLU A 70 -16.29 -6.48 1.14
N THR A 71 -16.03 -7.71 1.58
CA THR A 71 -17.02 -8.60 2.21
C THR A 71 -16.51 -9.08 3.56
N GLY A 72 -16.61 -8.23 4.59
CA GLY A 72 -16.37 -8.61 5.99
C GLY A 72 -16.07 -7.40 6.90
N PRO A 73 -16.65 -7.35 8.11
CA PRO A 73 -16.59 -6.15 8.94
C PRO A 73 -15.17 -6.01 9.50
N GLN A 74 -14.59 -4.81 9.41
CA GLN A 74 -13.96 -4.17 10.58
C GLN A 74 -13.39 -2.77 10.29
N LYS A 75 -13.87 -1.86 11.17
CA LYS A 75 -13.25 -0.66 11.74
C LYS A 75 -12.81 0.45 10.77
N ALA A 76 -13.76 1.36 10.58
CA ALA A 76 -13.58 2.81 10.64
C ALA A 76 -12.18 3.28 11.11
N GLN A 77 -11.39 3.76 10.15
CA GLN A 77 -10.62 5.01 10.31
C GLN A 77 -10.08 5.42 8.93
N VAL A 78 -10.96 6.01 8.12
CA VAL A 78 -10.57 6.81 6.96
C VAL A 78 -11.41 8.09 6.96
N VAL A 79 -11.41 8.79 8.09
CA VAL A 79 -11.88 10.17 8.12
C VAL A 79 -10.69 11.07 7.83
N ASP A 80 -10.88 11.88 6.80
CA ASP A 80 -10.15 13.10 6.51
C ASP A 80 -8.67 13.04 6.10
N LEU A 81 -8.45 12.91 4.80
CA LEU A 81 -7.33 13.60 4.15
C LEU A 81 -7.75 14.20 2.80
N LYS A 82 -8.93 14.84 2.76
CA LYS A 82 -9.37 15.62 1.58
C LYS A 82 -9.52 17.12 1.85
N GLN A 83 -9.04 17.63 2.99
CA GLN A 83 -9.31 19.02 3.40
C GLN A 83 -8.07 19.86 3.79
N SER A 84 -6.90 19.65 3.18
CA SER A 84 -5.73 20.54 3.42
C SER A 84 -4.87 20.90 2.19
N LEU A 85 -5.38 20.74 0.97
CA LEU A 85 -4.77 21.34 -0.23
C LEU A 85 -5.69 22.37 -0.89
N SER A 86 -6.39 23.14 -0.06
CA SER A 86 -7.05 24.37 -0.48
C SER A 86 -6.90 25.41 0.62
N SER A 87 -5.76 26.09 0.63
CA SER A 87 -5.57 27.44 1.19
C SER A 87 -4.42 28.10 0.46
#